data_AF-A0A5K1AJ88-F1
#
_entry.id   AF-A0A5K1AJ88-F1
#
_cell.length_a   1.000
_cell.length_b   1.000
_cell.length_c   1.000
_cell.angle_alpha   90.00
_cell.angle_beta   90.00
_cell.angle_gamma   90.00
#
_symmetry.space_group_name_H-M   'P 1'
#
loop_
_entity.id
_entity.type
_entity.pdbx_description
1 polymer ?
#
loop_
_entity_poly.entity_id
_entity_poly.type
_entity_poly.pdbx_seq_one_letter_code
_entity_poly.pdbx_strand_id
1 'polypeptide(L)' 'MIMVNAMEWVDEVISHAPYAITEEFMNKLFDEYRIDYVIYLDDYIIHLDDPCLLLDGSDAYALAKKADQY' A
#
# COMPACT_ATOMS: atom_id res chain seq x y z
N MET A 1 13.15 6.24 -11.70
CA MET A 1 12.69 4.95 -11.16
C MET A 1 12.54 3.96 -12.31
N ILE A 2 13.63 3.33 -12.77
CA ILE A 2 13.62 2.57 -14.03
C ILE A 2 13.19 1.11 -13.82
N MET A 3 13.52 0.53 -12.66
CA MET A 3 13.33 -0.91 -12.42
C MET A 3 11.86 -1.32 -12.22
N VAL A 4 11.10 -0.59 -11.40
CA VAL A 4 9.68 -0.90 -11.13
C VAL A 4 8.81 -0.64 -12.37
N ASN A 5 9.08 0.45 -13.10
CA ASN A 5 8.38 0.78 -14.36
C ASN A 5 8.65 -0.20 -15.51
N ALA A 6 9.66 -1.08 -15.38
CA ALA A 6 9.98 -2.07 -16.42
C ALA A 6 9.24 -3.40 -16.22
N MET A 7 8.44 -3.54 -15.16
CA MET A 7 7.66 -4.75 -14.89
C MET A 7 6.44 -4.82 -15.82
N GLU A 8 6.14 -6.01 -16.33
CA GLU A 8 5.08 -6.24 -17.33
C GLU A 8 3.70 -5.79 -16.87
N TRP A 9 3.41 -5.90 -15.57
CA TRP A 9 2.10 -5.60 -14.99
C TRP A 9 2.04 -4.23 -14.29
N VAL A 10 3.03 -3.37 -14.46
CA VAL A 10 3.05 -2.04 -13.86
C VAL A 10 2.66 -1.00 -14.90
N ASP A 11 1.48 -0.38 -14.71
CA ASP A 11 1.01 0.74 -15.54
C ASP A 11 1.58 2.09 -15.07
N GLU A 12 1.57 2.34 -13.76
CA GLU A 12 2.03 3.60 -13.17
C GLU A 12 2.77 3.35 -11.84
N VAL A 13 3.74 4.22 -11.52
CA VAL A 13 4.50 4.14 -10.26
C VAL A 13 4.41 5.46 -9.49
N ILE A 14 3.84 5.40 -8.29
CA ILE A 14 3.84 6.50 -7.32
C ILE A 14 5.18 6.53 -6.59
N SER A 15 6.00 7.54 -6.87
CA SER A 15 7.27 7.76 -6.17
C SER A 15 7.07 8.38 -4.79
N HIS A 16 7.98 8.08 -3.86
CA HIS A 16 7.98 8.65 -2.50
C HIS A 16 6.72 8.32 -1.69
N ALA A 17 6.11 7.16 -1.94
CA ALA A 17 5.06 6.63 -1.07
C ALA A 17 5.58 6.51 0.38
N PRO A 18 4.79 6.91 1.38
CA PRO A 18 5.19 6.84 2.78
C PRO A 18 5.32 5.38 3.24
N TYR A 19 6.19 5.13 4.22
CA TYR A 19 6.37 3.79 4.78
C TYR A 19 5.13 3.30 5.54
N ALA A 20 4.54 4.18 6.35
CA ALA A 20 3.27 3.92 7.02
C ALA A 20 2.13 4.51 6.19
N ILE A 21 1.06 3.75 6.01
CA ILE A 21 -0.15 4.27 5.39
C ILE A 21 -0.83 5.21 6.37
N THR A 22 -1.17 6.39 5.89
CA THR A 22 -1.89 7.42 6.66
C THR A 22 -3.22 7.70 5.99
N GLU A 23 -4.19 8.21 6.76
CA GLU A 23 -5.50 8.61 6.22
C GLU A 23 -5.36 9.67 5.11
N GLU A 24 -4.43 10.62 5.26
CA GLU A 24 -4.14 11.62 4.22
C GLU A 24 -3.66 10.96 2.92
N PHE A 25 -2.75 9.98 3.02
CA PHE A 25 -2.26 9.28 1.85
C PHE A 25 -3.35 8.41 1.21
N MET A 26 -4.18 7.75 2.01
CA MET A 26 -5.34 6.99 1.51
C MET A 26 -6.30 7.89 0.74
N ASN A 27 -6.63 9.07 1.26
CA ASN A 27 -7.49 10.03 0.56
C ASN A 27 -6.86 10.45 -0.78
N LYS A 28 -5.54 10.66 -0.86
CA LYS A 28 -4.87 10.93 -2.14
C LYS A 28 -5.04 9.77 -3.13
N LEU A 29 -4.90 8.52 -2.68
CA LEU A 29 -5.06 7.34 -3.53
C LEU A 29 -6.48 7.26 -4.12
N PHE A 30 -7.51 7.49 -3.31
CA PHE A 30 -8.91 7.42 -3.76
C PHE A 30 -9.35 8.65 -4.54
N ASP A 31 -9.05 9.85 -4.05
CA ASP A 31 -9.61 11.09 -4.57
C ASP A 31 -8.81 11.64 -5.75
N GLU A 32 -7.47 11.55 -5.69
CA GLU A 32 -6.59 12.11 -6.71
C GLU A 32 -6.20 11.06 -7.76
N TYR A 33 -5.76 9.88 -7.32
CA TYR A 33 -5.34 8.80 -8.21
C TYR A 33 -6.49 7.90 -8.69
N ARG A 34 -7.68 8.02 -8.09
CA ARG A 34 -8.89 7.25 -8.44
C ARG A 34 -8.65 5.74 -8.44
N ILE A 35 -7.88 5.27 -7.46
CA ILE A 35 -7.61 3.86 -7.27
C ILE A 35 -8.79 3.24 -6.53
N ASP A 36 -9.52 2.32 -7.15
CA ASP A 36 -10.69 1.69 -6.52
C ASP A 36 -10.32 0.70 -5.41
N TYR A 37 -9.18 0.01 -5.57
CA TYR A 37 -8.70 -1.01 -4.65
C TYR A 37 -7.22 -0.85 -4.42
N VAL A 38 -6.84 -0.70 -3.15
CA VAL A 38 -5.44 -0.72 -2.76
C VAL A 38 -5.12 -2.11 -2.23
N ILE A 39 -4.51 -2.92 -3.08
CA ILE A 39 -4.15 -4.30 -2.73
C ILE A 39 -2.93 -4.26 -1.80
N TYR A 40 -3.17 -4.49 -0.51
CA TYR A 40 -2.16 -4.85 0.47
C TYR A 40 -2.27 -6.35 0.71
N LEU A 41 -1.30 -7.14 0.28
CA LEU A 41 -1.42 -8.61 0.34
C LEU A 41 -0.94 -9.11 1.70
N ASP A 42 -1.84 -9.26 2.69
CA ASP A 42 -1.59 -10.16 3.84
C ASP A 42 -2.45 -11.43 3.85
N ASP A 43 -3.51 -11.54 3.04
CA ASP A 43 -4.39 -12.73 3.04
C ASP A 43 -4.30 -13.59 1.75
N TYR A 44 -3.63 -13.11 0.70
CA TYR A 44 -3.19 -13.92 -0.45
C TYR A 44 -1.80 -13.45 -0.91
N ILE A 45 -0.75 -14.12 -0.44
CA ILE A 45 0.67 -14.05 -0.85
C ILE A 45 0.97 -13.16 -2.08
N ILE A 46 1.44 -11.91 -1.90
CA ILE A 46 2.71 -11.31 -2.42
C ILE A 46 3.16 -10.06 -1.61
N HIS A 47 2.93 -10.02 -0.30
CA HIS A 47 4.04 -9.76 0.62
C HIS A 47 4.15 -11.09 1.38
N LEU A 48 5.34 -11.67 1.50
CA LEU A 48 5.51 -12.85 2.37
C LEU A 48 5.04 -12.43 3.77
N ASP A 49 4.50 -13.38 4.56
CA ASP A 49 3.99 -13.31 5.96
C ASP A 49 4.96 -12.60 6.97
N ASP A 50 5.43 -11.41 6.62
CA ASP A 50 6.43 -10.64 7.33
C ASP A 50 5.70 -9.58 8.13
N PRO A 51 5.83 -9.59 9.47
CA PRO A 51 5.23 -8.57 10.32
C PRO A 51 5.83 -7.20 9.96
N CYS A 52 5.04 -6.35 9.33
CA CYS A 52 5.42 -4.98 8.99
C CYS A 52 5.07 -4.07 10.16
N LEU A 53 6.03 -3.92 11.08
CA LEU A 53 5.84 -3.20 12.32
C LEU A 53 6.44 -1.81 12.25
N LEU A 54 5.73 -0.85 12.82
CA LEU A 54 6.27 0.46 13.14
C LEU A 54 7.26 0.36 14.31
N LEU A 55 7.99 1.44 14.58
CA LEU A 55 8.99 1.50 15.67
C LEU A 55 8.42 1.19 17.06
N ASP A 56 7.10 1.35 17.23
CA ASP A 56 6.37 1.04 18.46
C ASP A 56 5.79 -0.39 18.50
N GLY A 57 6.02 -1.19 17.45
CA GLY A 57 5.53 -2.55 17.33
C GLY A 57 4.08 -2.66 16.81
N SER A 58 3.46 -1.56 16.41
CA SER A 58 2.12 -1.57 15.81
C SER A 58 2.15 -1.96 14.32
N ASP A 59 1.06 -2.55 13.84
CA ASP A 59 0.92 -2.99 12.43
C ASP A 59 0.79 -1.76 11.51
N ALA A 60 1.72 -1.62 10.56
CA ALA A 60 1.75 -0.54 9.57
C ALA A 60 0.52 -0.52 8.65
N TYR A 61 -0.25 -1.61 8.58
CA TYR A 61 -1.43 -1.79 7.72
C TYR A 61 -2.77 -1.73 8.48
N ALA A 62 -2.76 -1.47 9.79
CA ALA A 62 -3.96 -1.49 10.62
C ALA A 62 -5.10 -0.59 10.09
N LEU A 63 -4.77 0.56 9.50
CA LEU A 63 -5.75 1.49 8.93
C LEU A 63 -6.40 0.95 7.65
N ALA A 64 -5.62 0.31 6.77
CA ALA A 64 -6.13 -0.26 5.52
C ALA A 64 -7.06 -1.45 5.79
N LYS A 65 -6.65 -2.36 6.69
CA LYS A 65 -7.47 -3.51 7.11
C LYS A 65 -8.82 -3.10 7.69
N LYS A 66 -8.84 -2.00 8.45
CA LYS A 66 -10.05 -1.49 9.10
C LYS A 66 -11.04 -0.83 8.12
N ALA A 67 -10.57 -0.38 6.96
CA ALA A 67 -11.39 0.30 5.97
C ALA A 67 -12.27 -0.65 5.13
N ASP A 68 -12.19 -1.97 5.36
CA ASP A 68 -12.84 -3.01 4.52
C ASP A 68 -12.45 -2.90 3.03
N GLN A 69 -11.28 -2.31 2.78
CA GLN A 69 -10.66 -2.15 1.45
C GLN A 69 -9.50 -3.14 1.29
N TYR A 70 -9.75 -4.38 1.75
CA TYR A 70 -8.84 -5.51 1.70
C TYR A 70 -9.37 -6.57 0.74
#